data_AF-A0A7J8X045-F1
#
_entry.id   AF-A0A7J8X045-F1
#
_cell.length_a   1.000
_cell.length_b   1.000
_cell.length_c   1.000
_cell.angle_alpha   90.00
_cell.angle_beta   90.00
_cell.angle_gamma   90.00
#
_symmetry.space_group_name_H-M   'P 1'
#
loop_
_entity.id
_entity.type
_entity.pdbx_description
1 polymer ?
#
loop_
_entity_poly.entity_id
_entity_poly.type
_entity_poly.pdbx_seq_one_letter_code
_entity_poly.pdbx_strand_id
1 'polypeptide(L)'
;GYKRFFRRTLLEQSDYLKNDCLSVHCSVGVVKSHTEGPKFYSIAVPPSRIGHHFGQLLKTGKGTDVSFEVDGEVFYAHKLVLAARSPVFRAQLFGPMKEQNTKQIKVEDIEAPVFKVQSNTPLLMLDKNSCYF
;
A
#
# COMPACT_ATOMS: atom_id res chain seq x y z
N GLY A 1 39.88 22.12 -0.26
CA GLY A 1 41.28 21.66 -0.25
C GLY A 1 42.23 22.84 -0.21
N TYR A 2 43.51 22.62 0.15
CA TYR A 2 44.53 23.67 0.23
C TYR A 2 45.49 23.64 -0.98
N LYS A 3 45.56 24.74 -1.73
CA LYS A 3 46.36 24.81 -2.98
C LYS A 3 47.89 24.70 -2.77
N ARG A 4 48.38 24.91 -1.55
CA ARG A 4 49.81 24.84 -1.18
C ARG A 4 49.98 24.09 0.14
N PHE A 5 49.47 22.85 0.17
CA PHE A 5 49.41 22.04 1.39
C PHE A 5 50.79 21.74 1.99
N PHE A 6 51.79 21.44 1.15
CA PHE A 6 53.17 21.18 1.60
C PHE A 6 54.16 21.64 0.53
N ARG A 7 55.25 22.32 0.92
CA ARG A 7 56.31 22.73 -0.03
C ARG A 7 57.15 21.53 -0.45
N ARG A 8 57.39 21.38 -1.75
CA ARG A 8 58.16 20.27 -2.33
C ARG A 8 59.52 20.06 -1.64
N THR A 9 60.32 21.11 -1.49
CA THR A 9 61.66 21.01 -0.88
C THR A 9 61.63 20.51 0.56
N LEU A 10 60.59 20.86 1.32
CA LEU A 10 60.44 20.38 2.69
C LEU A 10 59.92 18.94 2.73
N LEU A 11 59.11 18.51 1.75
CA LEU A 11 58.59 17.15 1.66
C LEU A 11 59.72 16.17 1.34
N GLU A 12 60.57 16.50 0.36
CA GLU A 12 61.73 15.71 -0.07
C GLU A 12 62.79 15.58 1.04
N GLN A 13 62.82 16.50 1.99
CA GLN A 13 63.72 16.49 3.16
C GLN A 13 63.10 15.89 4.42
N SER A 14 61.82 15.50 4.38
CA SER A 14 61.08 15.03 5.56
C SER A 14 61.03 13.50 5.65
N ASP A 15 60.76 12.99 6.85
CA ASP A 15 60.49 11.56 7.08
C ASP A 15 59.13 11.09 6.53
N TYR A 16 58.34 11.98 5.91
CA TYR A 16 57.02 11.63 5.37
C TYR A 16 57.08 10.97 4.00
N LEU A 17 58.18 11.16 3.25
CA LEU A 17 58.43 10.49 1.97
C LEU A 17 59.37 9.32 2.21
N LYS A 18 58.87 8.09 2.09
CA LYS A 18 59.66 6.86 2.30
C LYS A 18 59.56 5.98 1.07
N ASN A 19 60.70 5.63 0.47
CA ASN A 19 60.77 4.81 -0.75
C ASN A 19 59.89 5.36 -1.88
N ASP A 20 60.01 6.67 -2.16
CA ASP A 20 59.18 7.40 -3.14
C ASP A 20 57.65 7.31 -2.90
N CYS A 21 57.24 6.95 -1.68
CA CYS A 21 55.85 6.82 -1.30
C CYS A 21 55.47 7.84 -0.22
N LEU A 22 54.33 8.51 -0.43
CA LEU A 22 53.72 9.44 0.50
C LEU A 22 52.32 8.92 0.87
N SER A 23 52.07 8.76 2.17
CA SER A 23 50.73 8.43 2.67
C SER A 23 50.01 9.68 3.16
N VAL A 24 48.84 9.96 2.58
CA VAL A 24 48.02 11.12 2.95
C VAL A 24 46.77 10.62 3.66
N HIS A 25 46.65 10.94 4.94
CA HIS A 25 45.43 10.69 5.71
C HIS A 25 44.48 11.89 5.58
N CYS A 26 43.30 11.65 5.03
CA CYS A 26 42.26 12.67 4.89
C CYS A 26 40.97 12.17 5.55
N SER A 27 40.41 12.99 6.44
CA SER A 27 39.09 12.74 7.03
C SER A 27 38.06 13.61 6.35
N VAL A 28 37.00 12.98 5.82
CA VAL A 28 35.89 13.67 5.16
C VAL A 28 34.68 13.63 6.09
N GLY A 29 34.24 14.80 6.55
CA GLY A 29 32.98 14.95 7.27
C GLY A 29 31.83 15.24 6.31
N VAL A 30 30.76 14.45 6.37
CA VAL A 30 29.52 14.75 5.66
C VAL A 30 28.56 15.43 6.64
N VAL A 31 28.26 16.70 6.38
CA VAL A 31 27.24 17.42 7.13
C VAL A 31 25.94 17.36 6.35
N LYS A 32 24.90 16.76 6.94
CA LYS A 32 23.52 16.87 6.42
C LYS A 32 22.89 18.11 7.05
N SER A 33 22.60 19.12 6.23
CA SER A 33 21.73 20.21 6.66
C SER A 33 20.27 19.74 6.59
N HIS A 34 19.53 19.94 7.67
CA HIS A 34 18.08 19.85 7.67
C HIS A 34 17.54 21.27 7.66
N THR A 35 16.93 21.70 6.56
CA THR A 35 16.12 22.92 6.57
C THR A 35 14.81 22.57 7.28
N GLU A 36 14.62 23.08 8.50
CA GLU A 36 13.29 23.08 9.12
C GLU A 36 12.37 23.89 8.21
N GLY A 37 11.45 23.20 7.52
CA GLY A 37 10.36 23.86 6.82
C GLY A 37 9.54 24.71 7.80
N PRO A 38 8.64 25.58 7.31
CA PRO A 38 7.75 26.35 8.18
C PRO A 38 7.10 25.41 9.20
N LYS A 39 7.03 25.84 10.47
CA LYS A 39 6.42 25.07 11.56
C LYS A 39 5.06 24.55 11.07
N PHE A 40 4.99 23.26 10.78
CA PHE A 40 3.75 22.63 10.36
C PHE A 40 2.80 22.67 11.55
N TYR A 41 1.77 23.52 11.48
CA TYR A 41 0.63 23.42 12.39
C TYR A 41 -0.10 22.13 12.04
N SER A 42 0.29 21.02 12.67
CA SER A 42 -0.41 19.76 12.50
C SER A 42 -1.66 19.78 13.36
N ILE A 43 -2.81 19.97 12.74
CA ILE A 43 -4.09 19.68 13.39
C ILE A 43 -4.15 18.15 13.51
N ALA A 44 -4.39 17.64 14.71
CA ALA A 44 -4.60 16.21 14.91
C ALA A 44 -5.88 15.78 14.17
N VAL A 45 -5.72 15.04 13.07
CA VAL A 45 -6.84 14.47 12.33
C VAL A 45 -7.20 13.14 12.98
N PRO A 46 -8.46 12.94 13.43
CA PRO A 46 -8.87 11.67 14.00
C PRO A 46 -8.82 10.55 12.95
N PRO A 47 -8.53 9.30 13.33
CA PRO A 47 -8.55 8.18 12.41
C PRO A 47 -9.91 8.00 11.74
N SER A 48 -9.91 7.65 10.45
CA SER A 48 -11.15 7.39 9.72
C SER A 48 -11.84 6.12 10.23
N ARG A 49 -13.15 6.22 10.48
CA ARG A 49 -14.01 5.09 10.89
C ARG A 49 -14.82 4.49 9.74
N ILE A 50 -14.54 4.89 8.50
CA ILE A 50 -15.35 4.51 7.34
C ILE A 50 -15.41 2.99 7.11
N GLY A 51 -14.29 2.28 7.31
CA GLY A 51 -14.23 0.83 7.19
C GLY A 51 -15.11 0.11 8.22
N HIS A 52 -15.16 0.63 9.46
CA HIS A 52 -16.05 0.11 10.50
C HIS A 52 -17.52 0.29 10.11
N HIS A 53 -17.90 1.46 9.59
CA HIS A 53 -19.28 1.73 9.18
C HIS A 53 -19.73 0.81 8.04
N PHE A 54 -18.89 0.59 7.02
CA PHE A 54 -19.20 -0.37 5.95
C PHE A 54 -19.25 -1.82 6.44
N GLY A 55 -18.33 -2.22 7.34
CA GLY A 55 -18.39 -3.54 7.97
C GLY A 55 -19.68 -3.75 8.77
N GLN A 56 -20.20 -2.71 9.44
CA GLN A 56 -21.47 -2.78 10.15
C GLN A 56 -22.67 -2.90 9.18
N LEU A 57 -22.65 -2.19 8.04
CA LEU A 57 -23.67 -2.34 7.01
C LEU A 57 -23.69 -3.77 6.45
N LEU A 58 -22.53 -4.36 6.19
CA LEU A 58 -22.42 -5.75 5.75
C LEU A 58 -22.99 -6.72 6.80
N LYS A 59 -22.57 -6.59 8.07
CA LYS A 59 -23.03 -7.45 9.17
C LYS A 59 -24.53 -7.35 9.45
N THR A 60 -25.10 -6.17 9.31
CA THR A 60 -26.54 -5.94 9.57
C THR A 60 -27.43 -6.26 8.38
N GLY A 61 -26.86 -6.42 7.19
CA GLY A 61 -27.61 -6.61 5.94
C GLY A 61 -28.46 -5.39 5.54
N LYS A 62 -28.29 -4.24 6.19
CA LYS A 62 -29.14 -3.07 5.91
C LYS A 62 -28.85 -2.53 4.52
N GLY A 63 -29.89 -2.47 3.68
CA GLY A 63 -29.80 -1.90 2.33
C GLY A 63 -29.02 -2.76 1.34
N THR A 64 -28.84 -4.05 1.60
CA THR A 64 -28.25 -4.98 0.64
C THR A 64 -29.15 -5.13 -0.58
N ASP A 65 -28.55 -5.13 -1.77
CA ASP A 65 -29.24 -5.12 -3.07
C ASP A 65 -28.73 -6.23 -4.01
N VAL A 66 -27.85 -7.11 -3.52
CA VAL A 66 -27.40 -8.34 -4.15
C VAL A 66 -27.18 -9.43 -3.09
N SER A 67 -27.35 -10.69 -3.47
CA SER A 67 -26.91 -11.85 -2.70
C SER A 67 -25.96 -12.75 -3.49
N PHE A 68 -25.16 -13.53 -2.78
CA PHE A 68 -24.34 -14.60 -3.31
C PHE A 68 -24.81 -15.93 -2.77
N GLU A 69 -24.90 -16.93 -3.64
CA GLU A 69 -25.07 -18.33 -3.23
C GLU A 69 -23.72 -19.03 -3.33
N VAL A 70 -23.23 -19.56 -2.21
CA VAL A 70 -21.90 -20.17 -2.07
C VAL A 70 -22.06 -21.43 -1.22
N ASP A 71 -21.79 -22.61 -1.77
CA ASP A 71 -22.02 -23.91 -1.11
C ASP A 71 -23.44 -24.07 -0.48
N GLY A 72 -24.46 -23.50 -1.12
CA GLY A 72 -25.83 -23.50 -0.61
C GLY A 72 -26.09 -22.51 0.52
N GLU A 73 -25.09 -21.74 0.96
CA GLU A 73 -25.26 -20.60 1.87
C GLU A 73 -25.50 -19.29 1.10
N VAL A 74 -26.35 -18.42 1.66
CA VAL A 74 -26.68 -17.12 1.04
C VAL A 74 -26.01 -15.97 1.81
N PHE A 75 -25.25 -15.15 1.09
CA PHE A 75 -24.56 -13.97 1.62
C PHE A 75 -25.10 -12.69 0.99
N TYR A 76 -25.62 -11.78 1.82
CA TYR A 76 -26.12 -10.49 1.35
C TYR A 76 -25.00 -9.44 1.29
N ALA A 77 -25.02 -8.61 0.25
CA ALA A 77 -24.00 -7.57 0.02
C ALA A 77 -24.55 -6.33 -0.70
N HIS A 78 -23.67 -5.36 -0.95
CA HIS A 78 -24.01 -4.07 -1.55
C HIS A 78 -23.29 -3.88 -2.88
N LYS A 79 -24.05 -3.77 -3.98
CA LYS A 79 -23.53 -3.65 -5.36
C LYS A 79 -22.56 -2.49 -5.51
N LEU A 80 -22.88 -1.33 -4.93
CA LEU A 80 -22.03 -0.15 -5.01
C LEU A 80 -20.68 -0.34 -4.31
N VAL A 81 -20.67 -1.01 -3.15
CA VAL A 81 -19.43 -1.31 -2.43
C VAL A 81 -18.59 -2.29 -3.24
N LEU A 82 -19.20 -3.36 -3.75
CA LEU A 82 -18.50 -4.36 -4.58
C LEU A 82 -17.92 -3.74 -5.86
N ALA A 83 -18.70 -2.94 -6.59
CA ALA A 83 -18.27 -2.29 -7.82
C ALA A 83 -17.21 -1.20 -7.61
N ALA A 84 -17.21 -0.53 -6.45
CA ALA A 84 -16.14 0.40 -6.08
C ALA A 84 -14.84 -0.34 -5.73
N ARG A 85 -14.94 -1.58 -5.24
CA ARG A 85 -13.79 -2.35 -4.77
C ARG A 85 -13.22 -3.33 -5.80
N SER A 86 -14.01 -3.75 -6.79
CA SER A 86 -13.61 -4.70 -7.82
C SER A 86 -14.12 -4.29 -9.21
N PRO A 87 -13.22 -4.12 -10.21
CA PRO A 87 -13.63 -3.85 -11.58
C PRO A 87 -14.41 -5.01 -12.20
N VAL A 88 -14.18 -6.25 -11.76
CA VAL A 88 -14.94 -7.44 -12.17
C VAL A 88 -16.40 -7.30 -11.73
N PHE A 89 -16.63 -7.04 -10.43
CA PHE A 89 -17.98 -6.80 -9.94
C PHE A 89 -18.62 -5.55 -10.56
N ARG A 90 -17.83 -4.51 -10.86
CA ARG A 90 -18.33 -3.34 -11.58
C ARG A 90 -18.86 -3.73 -12.96
N ALA A 91 -18.10 -4.51 -13.72
CA ALA A 91 -18.50 -4.98 -15.05
C ALA A 91 -19.69 -5.95 -14.98
N GLN A 92 -19.71 -6.87 -14.03
CA GLN A 92 -20.78 -7.85 -13.88
C GLN A 92 -22.11 -7.21 -13.42
N LEU A 93 -22.05 -6.22 -12.51
CA LEU A 93 -23.25 -5.61 -11.91
C LEU A 93 -23.77 -4.39 -12.69
N PHE A 94 -22.89 -3.67 -13.38
CA PHE A 94 -23.20 -2.40 -14.04
C PHE A 94 -22.71 -2.31 -15.49
N GLY A 95 -22.00 -3.32 -15.99
CA GLY A 95 -21.50 -3.34 -17.36
C GLY A 95 -22.50 -3.90 -18.38
N PRO A 96 -22.08 -4.01 -19.65
CA PRO A 96 -22.96 -4.47 -20.75
C PRO A 96 -23.42 -5.91 -20.61
N MET A 97 -22.64 -6.74 -19.89
CA MET A 97 -22.93 -8.16 -19.63
C MET A 97 -23.80 -8.37 -18.38
N LYS A 98 -24.39 -7.30 -17.83
CA LYS A 98 -25.25 -7.41 -16.65
C LYS A 98 -26.45 -8.31 -16.98
N GLU A 99 -26.52 -9.46 -16.32
CA GLU A 99 -27.68 -10.33 -16.44
C GLU A 99 -28.95 -9.62 -15.93
N GLN A 100 -30.07 -9.83 -16.63
CA GLN A 100 -31.35 -9.17 -16.34
C GLN A 100 -31.85 -9.45 -14.91
N ASN A 101 -31.39 -10.54 -14.28
CA ASN A 101 -31.79 -10.95 -12.93
C ASN A 101 -30.60 -11.03 -11.94
N THR A 102 -29.71 -10.03 -11.98
CA THR A 102 -28.52 -9.82 -11.10
C THR A 102 -28.85 -9.57 -9.61
N LYS A 103 -29.90 -10.18 -9.06
CA LYS A 103 -30.23 -10.13 -7.63
C LYS A 103 -29.48 -11.19 -6.82
N GLN A 104 -29.14 -12.32 -7.44
CA GLN A 104 -28.39 -13.41 -6.83
C GLN A 104 -27.26 -13.85 -7.78
N ILE A 105 -26.04 -14.00 -7.27
CA ILE A 105 -24.86 -14.46 -8.00
C ILE A 105 -24.42 -15.80 -7.40
N LYS A 106 -24.33 -16.84 -8.22
CA LYS A 106 -23.83 -18.14 -7.76
C LYS A 106 -22.30 -18.17 -7.83
N VAL A 107 -21.66 -18.71 -6.80
CA VAL A 107 -20.21 -18.91 -6.73
C VAL A 107 -19.97 -20.40 -6.50
N GLU A 108 -19.32 -21.05 -7.45
CA GLU A 108 -19.14 -22.51 -7.45
C GLU A 108 -17.74 -22.95 -6.97
N ASP A 109 -16.74 -22.08 -7.06
CA ASP A 109 -15.33 -22.42 -6.83
C ASP A 109 -14.78 -22.00 -5.45
N ILE A 110 -15.64 -21.53 -4.54
CA ILE A 110 -15.22 -20.98 -3.24
C ILE A 110 -16.05 -21.60 -2.13
N GLU A 111 -15.38 -22.07 -1.08
CA GLU A 111 -16.08 -22.56 0.11
C GLU A 111 -16.70 -21.41 0.93
N ALA A 112 -17.89 -21.63 1.49
CA ALA A 112 -18.60 -20.62 2.29
C ALA A 112 -17.76 -19.97 3.43
N PRO A 113 -16.93 -20.70 4.20
CA PRO A 113 -16.07 -20.10 5.22
C PRO A 113 -15.01 -19.15 4.63
N VAL A 114 -14.46 -19.48 3.47
CA VAL A 114 -13.45 -18.66 2.77
C VAL A 114 -14.11 -17.38 2.24
N PHE A 115 -15.28 -17.51 1.62
CA PHE A 115 -16.06 -16.37 1.12
C PHE A 115 -16.43 -15.39 2.25
N LYS A 116 -16.77 -15.92 3.43
CA LYS A 116 -17.09 -15.12 4.62
C LYS A 116 -15.89 -14.33 5.15
N VAL A 117 -14.68 -14.89 5.09
CA VAL A 117 -13.47 -14.16 5.50
C VAL A 117 -13.14 -13.06 4.48
N GLN A 118 -13.15 -13.38 3.19
CA GLN A 118 -12.86 -12.42 2.12
C GLN A 118 -13.81 -11.21 2.14
N SER A 119 -15.11 -11.44 2.35
CA SER A 119 -16.12 -10.38 2.41
C SER A 119 -16.01 -9.48 3.65
N ASN A 120 -15.49 -9.98 4.78
CA ASN A 120 -15.44 -9.24 6.05
C ASN A 120 -14.12 -8.48 6.31
N THR A 121 -13.07 -8.75 5.55
CA THR A 121 -11.79 -8.08 5.72
C THR A 121 -11.71 -6.76 4.94
N PRO A 122 -11.40 -5.62 5.57
CA PRO A 122 -11.24 -4.33 4.88
C PRO A 122 -10.15 -4.33 3.80
N LEU A 123 -9.20 -5.28 3.88
CA LEU A 123 -7.99 -5.35 3.06
C LEU A 123 -7.98 -6.47 2.01
N LEU A 124 -8.83 -7.50 2.06
CA LEU A 124 -8.78 -8.62 1.10
C LEU A 124 -9.78 -8.53 -0.05
N MET A 125 -10.49 -7.41 -0.21
CA MET A 125 -11.18 -7.11 -1.46
C MET A 125 -10.21 -6.75 -2.61
N LEU A 126 -8.92 -7.06 -2.49
CA LEU A 126 -7.87 -6.77 -3.45
C LEU A 126 -6.67 -7.72 -3.22
N ASP A 127 -6.69 -8.92 -3.80
CA ASP A 127 -5.45 -9.41 -4.39
C ASP A 127 -5.72 -10.07 -5.74
N LYS A 128 -4.89 -9.71 -6.72
CA LYS A 128 -5.06 -9.94 -8.16
C LYS A 128 -4.80 -11.40 -8.59
N ASN A 129 -4.66 -12.32 -7.65
CA ASN A 129 -4.34 -13.73 -7.91
C ASN A 129 -5.37 -14.74 -7.37
N SER A 130 -6.50 -14.29 -6.81
CA SER A 130 -7.54 -15.19 -6.29
C SER A 130 -8.92 -14.99 -6.90
N CYS A 131 -9.03 -14.25 -8.01
CA CYS A 131 -10.22 -14.30 -8.85
C CYS A 131 -10.16 -15.56 -9.72
N TYR A 132 -10.45 -16.72 -9.14
CA TYR A 132 -11.36 -17.64 -9.80
C TYR A 132 -12.76 -17.16 -9.42
N PHE A 133 -13.33 -16.36 -10.32
CA PHE A 133 -14.74 -16.50 -10.68
C PHE A 133 -14.73 -17.03 -12.11
#